data_AF-A0A923WTF3-F1
#
_entry.id   AF-A0A923WTF3-F1
#
_cell.length_a   1.000
_cell.length_b   1.000
_cell.length_c   1.000
_cell.angle_alpha   90.00
_cell.angle_beta   90.00
_cell.angle_gamma   90.00
#
_symmetry.space_group_name_H-M   'P 1'
#
loop_
_entity.id
_entity.type
_entity.pdbx_description
1 polymer ?
#
loop_
_entity_poly.entity_id
_entity_poly.type
_entity_poly.pdbx_seq_one_letter_code
_entity_poly.pdbx_strand_id
1 'polypeptide(L)'
;MKEVNPEHHNKTIDIKAIIQFFANYVKHPVKFITEIPDWNLPSLFFIQISVSVISGLLTGLLKMNFYRIANGIILMPIVSTISSLLLTALIYYYFQFVEEKTESFKKLFSLVIIASIPFYLFQIISEYFSPIALIGFSFTSALLVVGLNETFKVEKKRCYQIVGTLFALVLLTWIANKVTP
;
A
#
# COMPACT_ATOMS: atom_id res chain seq x y z
N MET A 1 4.47 -40.26 -8.05
CA MET A 1 5.39 -39.12 -7.81
C MET A 1 5.11 -38.11 -8.92
N LYS A 2 4.48 -36.97 -8.61
CA LYS A 2 4.20 -35.93 -9.61
C LYS A 2 5.53 -35.25 -9.95
N GLU A 3 5.84 -35.20 -11.23
CA GLU A 3 7.01 -34.50 -11.77
C GLU A 3 6.99 -33.05 -11.29
N VAL A 4 8.01 -32.68 -10.52
CA VAL A 4 8.26 -31.31 -10.11
C VAL A 4 8.80 -30.59 -11.33
N ASN A 5 7.92 -29.90 -12.07
CA ASN A 5 8.33 -29.02 -13.15
C ASN A 5 9.23 -27.90 -12.57
N PRO A 6 10.51 -27.80 -12.99
CA PRO A 6 11.47 -26.88 -12.39
C PRO A 6 11.35 -25.42 -12.86
N GLU A 7 10.37 -25.07 -13.71
CA GLU A 7 10.30 -23.72 -14.32
C GLU A 7 9.63 -22.62 -13.47
N HIS A 8 9.26 -22.87 -12.21
CA HIS A 8 8.63 -21.85 -11.34
C HIS A 8 9.61 -21.08 -10.44
N HIS A 9 10.82 -20.82 -10.94
CA HIS A 9 11.82 -20.00 -10.25
C HIS A 9 12.13 -18.72 -11.03
N ASN A 10 11.11 -17.90 -11.33
CA ASN A 10 11.38 -16.51 -11.69
C ASN A 10 11.76 -15.73 -10.41
N LYS A 11 13.01 -15.93 -9.98
CA LYS A 11 13.69 -15.26 -8.86
C LYS A 11 14.08 -13.81 -9.21
N THR A 12 13.96 -13.42 -10.47
CA THR A 12 14.39 -12.11 -10.96
C THR A 12 13.24 -11.10 -10.87
N ILE A 13 13.59 -9.86 -10.56
CA ILE A 13 12.66 -8.73 -10.53
C ILE A 13 12.41 -8.33 -11.99
N ASP A 14 11.20 -8.53 -12.50
CA ASP A 14 10.82 -8.07 -13.84
C ASP A 14 10.36 -6.61 -13.80
N ILE A 15 11.34 -5.70 -13.91
CA ILE A 15 11.13 -4.25 -13.84
C ILE A 15 10.16 -3.78 -14.94
N LYS A 16 10.23 -4.36 -16.14
CA LYS A 16 9.40 -3.94 -17.28
C LYS A 16 7.92 -4.27 -17.02
N ALA A 17 7.64 -5.48 -16.53
CA ALA A 17 6.29 -5.87 -16.16
C ALA A 17 5.73 -4.99 -15.03
N ILE A 18 6.55 -4.65 -14.03
CA ILE A 18 6.17 -3.78 -12.91
C ILE A 18 5.81 -2.37 -13.40
N ILE A 19 6.64 -1.76 -14.24
CA ILE A 19 6.36 -0.41 -14.77
C ILE A 19 5.09 -0.41 -15.63
N GLN A 20 4.91 -1.41 -16.49
CA GLN A 20 3.73 -1.53 -17.32
C GLN A 20 2.45 -1.73 -16.47
N PHE A 21 2.54 -2.52 -15.40
CA PHE A 21 1.46 -2.66 -14.42
C PHE A 21 1.09 -1.30 -13.82
N PHE A 22 2.06 -0.52 -13.33
CA PHE A 22 1.78 0.79 -12.72
C PHE A 22 1.20 1.80 -13.70
N ALA A 23 1.71 1.86 -14.93
CA ALA A 23 1.18 2.75 -15.95
C ALA A 23 -0.30 2.45 -16.26
N ASN A 24 -0.69 1.18 -16.25
CA ASN A 24 -2.08 0.77 -16.43
C ASN A 24 -2.91 0.94 -15.16
N TYR A 25 -2.32 0.69 -13.98
CA TYR A 25 -2.95 0.86 -12.69
C TYR A 25 -3.46 2.29 -12.49
N VAL A 26 -2.63 3.30 -12.82
CA VAL A 26 -3.03 4.72 -12.66
C VAL A 26 -4.27 5.06 -13.50
N LYS A 27 -4.49 4.38 -14.63
CA LYS A 27 -5.68 4.57 -15.49
C LYS A 27 -6.91 3.81 -14.97
N HIS A 28 -6.70 2.64 -14.36
CA HIS A 28 -7.78 1.73 -13.96
C HIS A 28 -7.54 1.07 -12.59
N PRO A 29 -7.42 1.85 -11.49
CA PRO A 29 -6.94 1.33 -10.21
C PRO A 29 -7.85 0.27 -9.59
N VAL A 30 -9.17 0.39 -9.80
CA VAL A 30 -10.18 -0.57 -9.31
C VAL A 30 -10.03 -1.93 -10.00
N LYS A 31 -9.69 -1.98 -11.29
CA LYS A 31 -9.49 -3.26 -11.99
C LYS A 31 -8.24 -3.99 -11.51
N PHE A 32 -7.16 -3.25 -11.30
CA PHE A 32 -5.88 -3.85 -10.92
C PHE A 32 -5.79 -4.21 -9.43
N ILE A 33 -6.69 -3.68 -8.58
CA ILE A 33 -6.80 -4.15 -7.19
C ILE A 33 -7.56 -5.50 -7.08
N THR A 34 -8.42 -5.81 -8.05
CA THR A 34 -9.14 -7.10 -8.10
C THR A 34 -8.31 -8.24 -8.68
N GLU A 35 -7.31 -7.92 -9.50
CA GLU A 35 -6.42 -8.87 -10.17
C GLU A 35 -5.00 -8.70 -9.63
N ILE A 36 -4.80 -9.06 -8.36
CA ILE A 36 -3.51 -8.86 -7.68
C ILE A 36 -2.44 -9.76 -8.33
N PRO A 37 -1.32 -9.18 -8.81
CA PRO A 37 -0.24 -9.96 -9.40
C PRO A 37 0.46 -10.83 -8.35
N ASP A 38 0.80 -12.06 -8.72
CA ASP A 38 1.51 -13.01 -7.84
C ASP A 38 3.02 -12.78 -7.86
N TRP A 39 3.45 -11.59 -7.43
CA TRP A 39 4.87 -11.24 -7.35
C TRP A 39 5.59 -11.99 -6.22
N ASN A 40 6.90 -12.19 -6.40
CA ASN A 40 7.76 -12.74 -5.34
C ASN A 40 8.03 -11.66 -4.26
N LEU A 41 8.34 -12.09 -3.03
CA LEU A 41 8.61 -11.18 -1.91
C LEU A 41 9.70 -10.13 -2.21
N PRO A 42 10.83 -10.48 -2.87
CA PRO A 42 11.83 -9.49 -3.25
C PRO A 42 11.27 -8.38 -4.15
N SER A 43 10.42 -8.73 -5.12
CA SER A 43 9.77 -7.74 -5.99
C SER A 43 8.82 -6.84 -5.22
N LEU A 44 8.08 -7.38 -4.23
CA LEU A 44 7.19 -6.59 -3.38
C LEU A 44 7.95 -5.56 -2.54
N PHE A 45 9.05 -5.97 -1.90
CA PHE A 45 9.91 -5.04 -1.18
C PHE A 45 10.55 -4.02 -2.11
N PHE A 46 11.02 -4.44 -3.29
CA PHE A 46 11.57 -3.55 -4.29
C PHE A 46 10.55 -2.47 -4.71
N ILE A 47 9.31 -2.87 -4.97
CA ILE A 47 8.22 -1.95 -5.30
C ILE A 47 7.94 -0.98 -4.15
N GLN A 48 7.74 -1.52 -2.95
CA GLN A 48 7.42 -0.71 -1.76
C GLN A 48 8.50 0.34 -1.49
N ILE A 49 9.77 -0.06 -1.53
CA ILE A 49 10.92 0.83 -1.34
C ILE A 49 11.00 1.83 -2.49
N SER A 50 10.83 1.40 -3.75
CA SER A 50 10.92 2.30 -4.90
C SER A 50 9.86 3.39 -4.87
N VAL A 51 8.59 3.02 -4.62
CA VAL A 51 7.48 3.98 -4.58
C VAL A 51 7.65 4.97 -3.42
N SER A 52 8.07 4.49 -2.25
CA SER A 52 8.29 5.35 -1.08
C SER A 52 9.50 6.29 -1.25
N VAL A 53 10.61 5.81 -1.84
CA VAL A 53 11.76 6.66 -2.18
C VAL A 53 11.37 7.73 -3.19
N ILE A 54 10.66 7.37 -4.26
CA ILE A 54 10.21 8.32 -5.29
C ILE A 54 9.30 9.38 -4.66
N SER A 55 8.32 8.96 -3.85
CA SER A 55 7.41 9.87 -3.17
C SER A 55 8.16 10.80 -2.19
N GLY A 56 9.10 10.27 -1.40
CA GLY A 56 9.90 11.05 -0.46
C GLY A 56 10.85 12.03 -1.14
N LEU A 57 11.50 11.61 -2.23
CA LEU A 57 12.34 12.46 -3.06
C LEU A 57 11.54 13.63 -3.64
N LEU A 58 10.41 13.34 -4.29
CA LEU A 58 9.55 14.36 -4.90
C LEU A 58 9.03 15.35 -3.85
N THR A 59 8.60 14.86 -2.70
CA THR A 59 8.16 15.70 -1.57
C THR A 59 9.29 16.62 -1.07
N GLY A 60 10.50 16.08 -0.90
CA GLY A 60 11.66 16.87 -0.46
C GLY A 60 12.09 17.93 -1.48
N LEU A 61 12.03 17.60 -2.77
CA LEU A 61 12.39 18.50 -3.86
C LEU A 61 11.48 19.74 -3.92
N LEU A 62 10.19 19.62 -3.56
CA LEU A 62 9.26 20.75 -3.54
C LEU A 62 9.67 21.88 -2.58
N LYS A 63 10.40 21.55 -1.50
CA LYS A 63 10.89 22.55 -0.52
C LYS A 63 12.34 22.98 -0.77
N MET A 64 13.01 22.44 -1.79
CA MET A 64 14.43 22.67 -2.12
C MET A 64 15.38 22.61 -0.91
N ASN A 65 15.08 21.76 0.07
CA ASN A 65 15.89 21.63 1.28
C ASN A 65 16.58 20.26 1.29
N PHE A 66 17.92 20.28 1.20
CA PHE A 66 18.74 19.07 1.14
C PHE A 66 18.50 18.12 2.33
N TYR A 67 18.39 18.64 3.55
CA TYR A 67 18.13 17.82 4.73
C TYR A 67 16.75 17.16 4.69
N ARG A 68 15.74 17.85 4.13
CA ARG A 68 14.41 17.26 3.93
C ARG A 68 14.43 16.17 2.86
N ILE A 69 15.20 16.36 1.79
CA ILE A 69 15.37 15.35 0.73
C ILE A 69 16.03 14.10 1.30
N ALA A 70 17.15 14.25 2.03
CA ALA A 70 17.85 13.13 2.65
C ALA A 70 16.94 12.37 3.64
N ASN A 71 16.23 13.10 4.50
CA ASN A 71 15.27 12.49 5.43
C ASN A 71 14.11 11.81 4.69
N GLY A 72 13.60 12.40 3.61
CA GLY A 72 12.53 11.81 2.80
C GLY A 72 12.96 10.51 2.14
N ILE A 73 14.18 10.44 1.59
CA ILE A 73 14.71 9.24 0.93
C ILE A 73 14.97 8.09 1.93
N ILE A 74 15.36 8.41 3.17
CA ILE A 74 15.73 7.39 4.17
C ILE A 74 14.55 7.03 5.08
N LEU A 75 13.91 8.01 5.70
CA LEU A 75 12.86 7.75 6.69
C LEU A 75 11.57 7.28 6.04
N MET A 76 11.19 7.81 4.87
CA MET A 76 9.91 7.47 4.25
C MET A 76 9.82 5.99 3.86
N PRO A 77 10.84 5.37 3.24
CA PRO A 77 10.80 3.93 2.98
C PRO A 77 10.73 3.07 4.24
N ILE A 78 11.42 3.46 5.31
CA ILE A 78 11.41 2.72 6.58
C ILE A 78 10.02 2.78 7.20
N VAL A 79 9.49 4.00 7.41
CA VAL A 79 8.20 4.22 8.06
C VAL A 79 7.07 3.60 7.23
N SER A 80 7.12 3.77 5.92
CA SER A 80 6.08 3.23 5.04
C SER A 80 6.13 1.71 4.97
N THR A 81 7.31 1.10 4.88
CA THR A 81 7.45 -0.37 4.90
C THR A 81 6.97 -0.96 6.21
N ILE A 82 7.36 -0.38 7.36
CA ILE A 82 6.88 -0.83 8.67
C ILE A 82 5.35 -0.70 8.75
N SER A 83 4.80 0.45 8.34
CA SER A 83 3.34 0.68 8.35
C SER A 83 2.60 -0.31 7.45
N SER A 84 3.11 -0.58 6.24
CA SER A 84 2.53 -1.56 5.33
C SER A 84 2.62 -2.99 5.87
N LEU A 85 3.72 -3.35 6.55
CA LEU A 85 3.86 -4.66 7.20
C LEU A 85 2.89 -4.80 8.39
N LEU A 86 2.75 -3.76 9.22
CA LEU A 86 1.80 -3.75 10.34
C LEU A 86 0.36 -3.86 9.84
N LEU A 87 0.00 -3.10 8.80
CA LEU A 87 -1.33 -3.19 8.19
C LEU A 87 -1.58 -4.58 7.59
N THR A 88 -0.60 -5.14 6.90
CA THR A 88 -0.69 -6.50 6.35
C THR A 88 -0.86 -7.53 7.46
N ALA A 89 -0.10 -7.42 8.55
CA ALA A 89 -0.19 -8.31 9.70
C ALA A 89 -1.56 -8.19 10.38
N LEU A 90 -2.09 -6.98 10.54
CA LEU A 90 -3.43 -6.75 11.08
C LEU A 90 -4.49 -7.44 10.22
N ILE A 91 -4.43 -7.26 8.89
CA ILE A 91 -5.38 -7.91 7.97
C ILE A 91 -5.19 -9.43 8.00
N TYR A 92 -3.96 -9.93 8.03
CA TYR A 92 -3.66 -11.35 8.10
C TYR A 92 -4.27 -12.00 9.35
N TYR A 93 -4.07 -11.39 10.53
CA TYR A 93 -4.66 -11.87 11.77
C TYR A 93 -6.18 -11.70 11.78
N TYR A 94 -6.73 -10.66 11.15
CA TYR A 94 -8.16 -10.53 10.95
C TYR A 94 -8.72 -11.75 10.18
N PHE A 95 -8.08 -12.16 9.08
CA PHE A 95 -8.50 -13.36 8.34
C PHE A 95 -8.43 -14.62 9.20
N GLN A 96 -7.36 -14.76 10.00
CA GLN A 96 -7.16 -15.95 10.82
C GLN A 96 -8.18 -16.06 11.97
N PHE A 97 -8.49 -14.95 12.65
CA PHE A 97 -9.35 -14.98 13.84
C PHE A 97 -10.83 -14.71 13.57
N VAL A 98 -11.17 -13.91 12.56
CA VAL A 98 -12.56 -13.47 12.31
C VAL A 98 -13.18 -14.16 11.10
N GLU A 99 -12.39 -14.37 10.04
CA GLU A 99 -12.86 -15.10 8.84
C GLU A 99 -12.58 -16.60 8.94
N GLU A 100 -11.82 -17.04 9.95
CA GLU A 100 -11.39 -18.43 10.15
C GLU A 100 -10.72 -19.03 8.89
N LYS A 101 -10.02 -18.18 8.13
CA LYS A 101 -9.36 -18.53 6.87
C LYS A 101 -7.89 -18.14 6.91
N THR A 102 -7.05 -19.02 6.37
CA THR A 102 -5.62 -18.74 6.19
C THR A 102 -5.36 -18.25 4.79
N GLU A 103 -5.22 -16.92 4.65
CA GLU A 103 -4.80 -16.29 3.40
C GLU A 103 -3.29 -16.13 3.31
N SER A 104 -2.76 -16.04 2.09
CA SER A 104 -1.32 -15.82 1.90
C SER A 104 -0.91 -14.41 2.32
N PHE A 105 -0.02 -14.31 3.32
CA PHE A 105 0.56 -13.02 3.75
C PHE A 105 1.16 -12.24 2.57
N LYS A 106 1.80 -12.94 1.62
CA LYS A 106 2.35 -12.35 0.40
C LYS A 106 1.28 -11.66 -0.44
N LYS A 107 0.12 -12.30 -0.65
CA LYS A 107 -0.99 -11.71 -1.41
C LYS A 107 -1.60 -10.51 -0.70
N LEU A 108 -1.74 -10.57 0.63
CA LEU A 108 -2.21 -9.45 1.43
C LEU A 108 -1.22 -8.29 1.40
N PHE A 109 0.09 -8.57 1.41
CA PHE A 109 1.11 -7.54 1.28
C PHE A 109 1.05 -6.86 -0.09
N SER A 110 0.88 -7.64 -1.16
CA SER A 110 0.63 -7.10 -2.51
C SER A 110 -0.60 -6.18 -2.52
N LEU A 111 -1.72 -6.60 -1.91
CA LEU A 111 -2.91 -5.77 -1.79
C LEU A 111 -2.60 -4.43 -1.12
N VAL A 112 -1.93 -4.47 0.03
CA VAL A 112 -1.61 -3.27 0.82
C VAL A 112 -0.71 -2.32 0.04
N ILE A 113 0.34 -2.83 -0.62
CA ILE A 113 1.24 -2.02 -1.45
C ILE A 113 0.46 -1.33 -2.57
N ILE A 114 -0.34 -2.10 -3.32
CA ILE A 114 -1.08 -1.58 -4.47
C ILE A 114 -2.15 -0.59 -4.03
N ALA A 115 -2.87 -0.86 -2.94
CA ALA A 115 -3.86 0.05 -2.38
C ALA A 115 -3.21 1.35 -1.86
N SER A 116 -1.94 1.34 -1.46
CA SER A 116 -1.24 2.51 -0.89
C SER A 116 -0.75 3.51 -1.94
N ILE A 117 -0.80 3.17 -3.23
CA ILE A 117 -0.29 4.04 -4.31
C ILE A 117 -0.95 5.43 -4.31
N PRO A 118 -2.29 5.57 -4.22
CA PRO A 118 -2.92 6.89 -4.14
C PRO A 118 -2.38 7.73 -2.98
N PHE A 119 -2.20 7.14 -1.79
CA PHE A 119 -1.62 7.84 -0.66
C PHE A 119 -0.24 8.42 -0.99
N TYR A 120 0.67 7.64 -1.59
CA TYR A 120 1.99 8.15 -2.00
C TYR A 120 1.93 9.28 -3.03
N LEU A 121 0.96 9.24 -3.96
CA LEU A 121 0.76 10.30 -4.95
C LEU A 121 0.30 11.60 -4.31
N PHE A 122 -0.71 11.53 -3.43
CA PHE A 122 -1.23 12.71 -2.75
C PHE A 122 -0.27 13.24 -1.68
N GLN A 123 0.56 12.39 -1.09
CA GLN A 123 1.57 12.79 -0.11
C GLN A 123 2.54 13.84 -0.69
N ILE A 124 2.88 13.73 -1.98
CA ILE A 124 3.74 14.70 -2.67
C ILE A 124 3.13 16.10 -2.62
N ILE A 125 1.81 16.21 -2.82
CA ILE A 125 1.08 17.49 -2.87
C ILE A 125 0.76 18.01 -1.45
N SER A 126 0.81 17.14 -0.44
CA SER A 126 0.43 17.47 0.94
C SER A 126 1.30 18.54 1.60
N GLU A 127 2.50 18.79 1.08
CA GLU A 127 3.36 19.89 1.53
C GLU A 127 2.76 21.28 1.26
N TYR A 128 1.89 21.42 0.27
CA TYR A 128 1.17 22.66 -0.02
C TYR A 128 -0.18 22.72 0.71
N PHE A 129 -0.89 21.60 0.76
CA PHE A 129 -2.21 21.51 1.37
C PHE A 129 -2.32 20.23 2.21
N SER A 130 -2.03 20.36 3.49
CA SER A 130 -1.95 19.24 4.44
C SER A 130 -3.17 18.29 4.45
N PRO A 131 -4.43 18.77 4.31
CA PRO A 131 -5.59 17.87 4.27
C PRO A 131 -5.64 16.94 3.05
N ILE A 132 -4.88 17.21 1.98
CA ILE A 132 -4.89 16.36 0.77
C ILE A 132 -4.37 14.94 1.05
N ALA A 133 -3.54 14.78 2.09
CA ALA A 133 -3.08 13.46 2.54
C ALA A 133 -4.25 12.57 2.99
N LEU A 134 -5.29 13.15 3.61
CA LEU A 134 -6.50 12.42 3.99
C LEU A 134 -7.30 11.97 2.77
N ILE A 135 -7.29 12.76 1.68
CA ILE A 135 -7.92 12.37 0.42
C ILE A 135 -7.20 11.15 -0.15
N GLY A 136 -5.87 11.18 -0.21
CA GLY A 136 -5.08 10.02 -0.63
C GLY A 136 -5.33 8.78 0.23
N PHE A 137 -5.40 8.96 1.54
CA PHE A 137 -5.72 7.89 2.48
C PHE A 137 -7.16 7.34 2.30
N SER A 138 -8.11 8.21 1.93
CA SER A 138 -9.50 7.82 1.59
C SER A 138 -9.54 6.93 0.34
N PHE A 139 -8.79 7.30 -0.70
CA PHE A 139 -8.66 6.47 -1.91
C PHE A 139 -8.02 5.12 -1.60
N THR A 140 -6.95 5.11 -0.79
CA THR A 140 -6.31 3.87 -0.34
C THR A 140 -7.30 2.99 0.44
N SER A 141 -8.07 3.57 1.34
CA SER A 141 -9.10 2.87 2.11
C SER A 141 -10.19 2.28 1.20
N ALA A 142 -10.70 3.06 0.24
CA ALA A 142 -11.69 2.58 -0.72
C ALA A 142 -11.16 1.41 -1.57
N LEU A 143 -9.92 1.50 -2.06
CA LEU A 143 -9.29 0.41 -2.81
C LEU A 143 -9.07 -0.82 -1.96
N LEU A 144 -8.69 -0.65 -0.69
CA LEU A 144 -8.50 -1.77 0.22
C LEU A 144 -9.83 -2.49 0.50
N VAL A 145 -10.94 -1.76 0.66
CA VAL A 145 -12.30 -2.34 0.73
C VAL A 145 -12.62 -3.14 -0.53
N VAL A 146 -12.38 -2.57 -1.71
CA VAL A 146 -12.62 -3.25 -2.99
C VAL A 146 -11.77 -4.52 -3.09
N GLY A 147 -10.48 -4.46 -2.80
CA GLY A 147 -9.60 -5.62 -2.88
C GLY A 147 -9.96 -6.72 -1.87
N LEU A 148 -10.31 -6.36 -0.63
CA LEU A 148 -10.77 -7.34 0.35
C LEU A 148 -12.08 -8.03 -0.08
N ASN A 149 -13.04 -7.27 -0.60
CA ASN A 149 -14.32 -7.81 -1.04
C ASN A 149 -14.20 -8.62 -2.35
N GLU A 150 -13.62 -8.04 -3.39
CA GLU A 150 -13.62 -8.67 -4.72
C GLU A 150 -12.56 -9.75 -4.87
N THR A 151 -11.36 -9.56 -4.31
CA THR A 151 -10.25 -10.53 -4.44
C THR A 151 -10.32 -11.61 -3.37
N PHE A 152 -10.56 -11.22 -2.11
CA PHE A 152 -10.54 -12.15 -0.97
C PHE A 152 -11.93 -12.56 -0.49
N LYS A 153 -12.99 -12.09 -1.16
CA LYS A 153 -14.40 -12.49 -0.89
C LYS A 153 -14.85 -12.24 0.54
N VAL A 154 -14.30 -11.20 1.19
CA VAL A 154 -14.76 -10.74 2.51
C VAL A 154 -16.10 -10.02 2.37
N GLU A 155 -17.02 -10.26 3.30
CA GLU A 155 -18.32 -9.59 3.31
C GLU A 155 -18.17 -8.06 3.36
N LYS A 156 -18.87 -7.34 2.47
CA LYS A 156 -18.78 -5.87 2.35
C LYS A 156 -18.89 -5.14 3.69
N LYS A 157 -19.83 -5.54 4.54
CA LYS A 157 -20.05 -4.94 5.87
C LYS A 157 -18.78 -5.01 6.73
N ARG A 158 -18.11 -6.17 6.73
CA ARG A 158 -16.88 -6.40 7.48
C ARG A 158 -15.70 -5.64 6.88
N CYS A 159 -15.59 -5.57 5.56
CA CYS A 159 -14.60 -4.71 4.89
C CYS A 159 -14.71 -3.26 5.37
N TYR A 160 -15.93 -2.69 5.36
CA TYR A 160 -16.14 -1.32 5.84
C TYR A 160 -15.84 -1.17 7.33
N GLN A 161 -16.11 -2.18 8.17
CA GLN A 161 -15.80 -2.13 9.59
C GLN A 161 -14.29 -2.05 9.84
N ILE A 162 -13.49 -2.94 9.24
CA ILE A 162 -12.04 -2.98 9.48
C ILE A 162 -11.39 -1.72 8.90
N VAL A 163 -11.64 -1.45 7.63
CA VAL A 163 -11.00 -0.35 6.92
C VAL A 163 -11.51 1.00 7.41
N GLY A 164 -12.81 1.10 7.69
CA GLY A 164 -13.41 2.29 8.28
C GLY A 164 -12.90 2.58 9.68
N THR A 165 -12.64 1.56 10.50
CA THR A 165 -12.01 1.74 11.83
C THR A 165 -10.59 2.26 11.69
N LEU A 166 -9.78 1.68 10.80
CA LEU A 166 -8.42 2.16 10.52
C LEU A 166 -8.45 3.61 10.01
N PHE A 167 -9.40 3.93 9.13
CA PHE A 167 -9.59 5.29 8.64
C PHE A 167 -9.97 6.27 9.74
N ALA A 168 -10.91 5.91 10.61
CA ALA A 168 -11.29 6.74 11.73
C ALA A 168 -10.10 6.99 12.68
N LEU A 169 -9.28 5.97 12.97
CA LEU A 169 -8.08 6.11 13.79
C LEU A 169 -7.07 7.09 13.19
N VAL A 170 -6.79 6.97 11.89
CA VAL A 170 -5.88 7.89 11.19
C VAL A 170 -6.45 9.31 11.15
N LEU A 171 -7.74 9.45 10.86
CA LEU A 171 -8.42 10.75 10.82
C LEU A 171 -8.37 11.44 12.19
N LEU A 172 -8.70 10.73 13.26
CA LEU A 172 -8.65 11.25 14.64
C LEU A 172 -7.23 11.65 15.03
N THR A 173 -6.23 10.83 14.70
CA THR A 173 -4.81 11.13 14.95
C THR A 173 -4.37 12.39 14.19
N TRP A 174 -4.80 12.53 12.94
CA TRP A 174 -4.49 13.72 12.13
C TRP A 174 -5.13 14.98 12.72
N ILE A 175 -6.40 14.91 13.14
CA ILE A 175 -7.09 16.04 13.80
C ILE A 175 -6.37 16.40 15.10
N ALA A 176 -6.05 15.41 15.94
CA ALA A 176 -5.34 15.63 17.20
C ALA A 176 -3.99 16.34 16.98
N ASN A 177 -3.20 15.90 15.99
CA ASN A 177 -1.92 16.54 15.63
C ASN A 177 -2.06 17.96 15.08
N LYS A 178 -3.25 18.38 14.63
CA LYS A 178 -3.51 19.74 14.16
C LYS A 178 -4.09 20.65 15.25
N VAL A 179 -4.79 20.08 16.22
CA VAL A 179 -5.41 20.81 17.33
C VAL A 179 -4.43 20.98 18.51
N THR A 180 -3.52 20.04 18.70
CA THR A 180 -2.50 20.10 19.75
C THR A 180 -1.29 20.92 19.24
N PRO A 181 -0.86 21.97 19.95
CA PRO A 181 0.24 22.84 19.52
C PRO A 181 1.62 22.16 19.54
#